data_AF-A0A1V4Y2H4-F1
#
_entry.id   AF-A0A1V4Y2H4-F1
#
_cell.length_a   1.000
_cell.length_b   1.000
_cell.length_c   1.000
_cell.angle_alpha   90.00
_cell.angle_beta   90.00
_cell.angle_gamma   90.00
#
_symmetry.space_group_name_H-M   'P 1'
#
loop_
_entity.id
_entity.type
_entity.pdbx_description
1 polymer ?
#
loop_
_entity_poly.entity_id
_entity_poly.type
_entity_poly.pdbx_seq_one_letter_code
_entity_poly.pdbx_strand_id
1 'polypeptide(L)'
;MNGKMLTRQFLDFIDTSELSDNYAAQRRIYECLDMSASIFCRETKSIHNEATITTVAGQQAYDLPPDFIDLYIQTARERFPIRYSDLTTYTWPTKTTHERIYLQNLQTSQSLPSHFAIVDRQTDESLVTGSASSAGAKVNGQCVLTDSAQLFLTLHRVWPRDVVHNAVDGSMGYVLETVTETSLKTALFDGTNDDWTLSDAYTIQPASEKQLLLDAPSLTSGHVIHIPYVGMPAPIFSDFGFWHFPPRTCRAIAAGAASLFKLGKTEYKEAQVLGQLFNDEIKQFKIELGAAKLKEGPSRRRQRVL
;
A
#
# COMPACT_ATOMS: atom_id res chain seq x y z
N MET A 1 6.53 -2.70 16.97
CA MET A 1 8.01 -2.60 17.00
C MET A 1 8.41 -1.51 16.02
N ASN A 2 9.39 -0.64 16.34
CA ASN A 2 9.80 0.43 15.43
C ASN A 2 10.86 -0.04 14.41
N GLY A 3 11.11 0.76 13.37
CA GLY A 3 12.03 0.45 12.28
C GLY A 3 13.43 0.11 12.76
N LYS A 4 13.99 0.89 13.69
CA LYS A 4 15.31 0.64 14.27
C LYS A 4 15.41 -0.72 14.97
N MET A 5 14.37 -1.11 15.71
CA MET A 5 14.31 -2.43 16.34
C MET A 5 14.10 -3.54 15.31
N LEU A 6 13.29 -3.31 14.27
CA LEU A 6 13.09 -4.27 13.18
C LEU A 6 14.39 -4.53 12.41
N THR A 7 15.13 -3.48 12.05
CA THR A 7 16.44 -3.57 11.41
C THR A 7 17.43 -4.33 12.30
N ARG A 8 17.43 -4.07 13.62
CA ARG A 8 18.27 -4.84 14.54
C ARG A 8 17.91 -6.32 14.58
N GLN A 9 16.62 -6.65 14.68
CA GLN A 9 16.18 -8.05 14.64
C GLN A 9 16.53 -8.73 13.31
N PHE A 10 16.42 -8.01 12.19
CA PHE A 10 16.84 -8.51 10.88
C PHE A 10 18.35 -8.81 10.86
N LEU A 11 19.18 -7.88 11.34
CA LEU A 11 20.63 -8.04 11.44
C LEU A 11 21.00 -9.25 12.33
N ASP A 12 20.33 -9.38 13.49
CA ASP A 12 20.48 -10.53 14.38
C ASP A 12 20.16 -11.85 13.67
N PHE A 13 19.19 -11.89 12.74
CA PHE A 13 18.83 -13.11 11.99
C PHE A 13 19.77 -13.44 10.83
N ILE A 14 20.54 -12.47 10.34
CA ILE A 14 21.54 -12.71 9.30
C ILE A 14 22.96 -12.83 9.86
N ASP A 15 23.09 -12.91 11.19
CA ASP A 15 24.35 -13.03 11.93
C ASP A 15 25.34 -11.88 11.65
N THR A 16 24.83 -10.66 11.48
CA THR A 16 25.66 -9.44 11.37
C THR A 16 25.28 -8.41 12.42
N SER A 17 26.26 -7.62 12.88
CA SER A 17 26.04 -6.59 13.91
C SER A 17 25.89 -5.18 13.34
N GLU A 18 26.31 -4.96 12.09
CA GLU A 18 26.41 -3.63 11.49
C GLU A 18 25.85 -3.60 10.06
N LEU A 19 25.35 -2.42 9.69
CA LEU A 19 24.98 -2.12 8.30
C LEU A 19 26.26 -2.07 7.46
N SER A 20 26.14 -2.52 6.21
CA SER A 20 27.26 -2.50 5.27
C SER A 20 26.71 -2.27 3.87
N ASP A 21 27.16 -1.21 3.21
CA ASP A 21 26.69 -0.84 1.87
C ASP A 21 26.89 -1.98 0.85
N ASN A 22 27.92 -2.80 1.04
CA ASN A 22 28.25 -3.91 0.16
C ASN A 22 27.48 -5.21 0.48
N TYR A 23 26.96 -5.35 1.70
CA TYR A 23 26.33 -6.59 2.15
C TYR A 23 24.86 -6.38 2.50
N ALA A 24 24.60 -5.56 3.52
CA ALA A 24 23.27 -5.29 4.07
C ALA A 24 23.01 -3.77 4.10
N ALA A 25 22.89 -3.18 2.91
CA ALA A 25 22.57 -1.76 2.76
C ALA A 25 21.20 -1.46 3.42
N GLN A 26 21.07 -0.28 4.04
CA GLN A 26 19.88 0.07 4.81
C GLN A 26 18.60 0.00 3.97
N ARG A 27 18.64 0.53 2.73
CA ARG A 27 17.53 0.46 1.78
C ARG A 27 17.10 -0.98 1.55
N ARG A 28 18.06 -1.88 1.30
CA ARG A 28 17.79 -3.29 1.00
C ARG A 28 17.14 -4.02 2.17
N ILE A 29 17.55 -3.71 3.41
CA ILE A 29 16.91 -4.27 4.60
C ILE A 29 15.45 -3.85 4.69
N TYR A 30 15.16 -2.56 4.51
CA TYR A 30 13.80 -2.06 4.53
C TYR A 30 12.94 -2.64 3.39
N GLU A 31 13.48 -2.78 2.17
CA GLU A 31 12.79 -3.48 1.07
C GLU A 31 12.41 -4.92 1.45
N CYS A 32 13.32 -5.69 2.07
CA CYS A 32 13.02 -7.05 2.51
C CYS A 32 11.98 -7.08 3.64
N LEU A 33 12.08 -6.17 4.62
CA LEU A 33 11.11 -6.01 5.71
C LEU A 33 9.72 -5.72 5.15
N ASP A 34 9.65 -4.77 4.24
CA ASP A 34 8.42 -4.33 3.59
C ASP A 34 7.78 -5.42 2.73
N MET A 35 8.59 -6.15 1.95
CA MET A 35 8.14 -7.32 1.18
C MET A 35 7.60 -8.43 2.09
N SER A 36 8.31 -8.77 3.17
CA SER A 36 7.86 -9.79 4.12
C SER A 36 6.57 -9.38 4.82
N ALA A 37 6.44 -8.12 5.22
CA ALA A 37 5.23 -7.59 5.84
C ALA A 37 4.03 -7.60 4.87
N SER A 38 4.28 -7.32 3.59
CA SER A 38 3.28 -7.39 2.53
C SER A 38 2.79 -8.82 2.30
N ILE A 39 3.70 -9.81 2.29
CA ILE A 39 3.35 -11.24 2.24
C ILE A 39 2.53 -11.62 3.48
N PHE A 40 2.94 -11.17 4.67
CA PHE A 40 2.20 -11.44 5.91
C PHE A 40 0.77 -10.91 5.84
N CYS A 41 0.57 -9.67 5.38
CA CYS A 41 -0.76 -9.07 5.26
C CYS A 41 -1.60 -9.74 4.18
N ARG A 42 -0.98 -10.13 3.06
CA ARG A 42 -1.65 -10.89 1.99
C ARG A 42 -2.18 -12.23 2.49
N GLU A 43 -1.36 -12.94 3.25
CA GLU A 43 -1.73 -14.24 3.80
C GLU A 43 -2.78 -14.12 4.91
N THR A 44 -2.58 -13.19 5.85
CA THR A 44 -3.43 -13.06 7.04
C THR A 44 -4.71 -12.26 6.80
N LYS A 45 -4.74 -11.43 5.75
CA LYS A 45 -5.81 -10.45 5.48
C LYS A 45 -6.15 -9.60 6.71
N SER A 46 -5.12 -9.13 7.42
CA SER A 46 -5.25 -8.57 8.77
C SER A 46 -5.46 -7.05 8.80
N ILE A 47 -4.99 -6.34 7.79
CA ILE A 47 -5.14 -4.88 7.67
C ILE A 47 -6.31 -4.61 6.73
N HIS A 48 -7.29 -3.85 7.20
CA HIS A 48 -8.44 -3.41 6.41
C HIS A 48 -8.40 -1.90 6.27
N ASN A 49 -8.50 -1.42 5.03
CA ASN A 49 -8.54 0.00 4.68
C ASN A 49 -9.78 0.30 3.81
N GLU A 50 -10.06 1.57 3.60
CA GLU A 50 -11.12 2.05 2.69
C GLU A 50 -10.53 3.05 1.71
N ALA A 51 -10.64 2.79 0.41
CA ALA A 51 -10.27 3.74 -0.62
C ALA A 51 -11.51 4.56 -1.02
N THR A 52 -11.31 5.86 -1.20
CA THR A 52 -12.35 6.79 -1.64
C THR A 52 -11.95 7.36 -2.99
N ILE A 53 -12.74 7.08 -4.03
CA ILE A 53 -12.47 7.51 -5.41
C ILE A 53 -13.61 8.41 -5.87
N THR A 54 -13.26 9.60 -6.34
CA THR A 54 -14.20 10.51 -7.00
C THR A 54 -14.27 10.20 -8.49
N THR A 55 -15.48 10.01 -9.03
CA THR A 55 -15.70 9.74 -10.45
C THR A 55 -15.41 10.94 -11.32
N VAL A 56 -15.05 10.67 -12.57
CA VAL A 56 -14.90 11.66 -13.63
C VAL A 56 -15.83 11.29 -14.77
N ALA A 57 -16.52 12.28 -15.35
CA ALA A 57 -17.44 12.03 -16.45
C ALA A 57 -16.71 11.43 -17.66
N GLY A 58 -17.27 10.36 -18.24
CA GLY A 58 -16.69 9.60 -19.33
C GLY A 58 -15.61 8.58 -18.91
N GLN A 59 -15.20 8.54 -17.64
CA GLN A 59 -14.17 7.61 -17.16
C GLN A 59 -14.78 6.31 -16.65
N GLN A 60 -14.12 5.19 -16.98
CA GLN A 60 -14.55 3.84 -16.60
C GLN A 60 -13.55 3.15 -15.66
N ALA A 61 -12.26 3.41 -15.82
CA ALA A 61 -11.19 2.82 -15.02
C ALA A 61 -10.67 3.83 -13.99
N TYR A 62 -10.44 3.38 -12.76
CA TYR A 62 -9.96 4.21 -11.66
C TYR A 62 -8.84 3.51 -10.90
N ASP A 63 -7.73 4.21 -10.71
CA ASP A 63 -6.57 3.67 -9.99
C ASP A 63 -6.91 3.37 -8.52
N LEU A 64 -6.48 2.19 -8.08
CA LEU A 64 -6.53 1.80 -6.68
C LEU A 64 -5.22 2.18 -6.00
N PRO A 65 -5.24 2.42 -4.68
CA PRO A 65 -4.02 2.66 -3.92
C PRO A 65 -2.98 1.53 -4.12
N PRO A 66 -1.66 1.85 -4.12
CA PRO A 66 -0.59 0.86 -4.23
C PRO A 66 -0.59 -0.21 -3.12
N ASP A 67 -1.18 0.09 -1.97
CA ASP A 67 -1.32 -0.87 -0.87
C ASP A 67 -2.48 -1.86 -1.07
N PHE A 68 -3.24 -1.79 -2.16
CA PHE A 68 -4.37 -2.68 -2.42
C PHE A 68 -3.90 -4.14 -2.62
N ILE A 69 -4.45 -5.07 -1.82
CA ILE A 69 -4.22 -6.51 -1.99
C ILE A 69 -5.44 -7.20 -2.59
N ASP A 70 -6.59 -7.09 -1.90
CA ASP A 70 -7.83 -7.79 -2.27
C ASP A 70 -9.03 -7.10 -1.61
N LEU A 71 -10.24 -7.43 -2.02
CA LEU A 71 -11.46 -6.97 -1.34
C LEU A 71 -11.69 -7.80 -0.07
N TYR A 72 -12.16 -7.19 1.01
CA TYR A 72 -12.38 -7.92 2.28
C TYR A 72 -13.86 -8.16 2.62
N ILE A 73 -14.78 -7.28 2.22
CA ILE A 73 -16.20 -7.44 2.55
C ILE A 73 -16.85 -8.39 1.57
N GLN A 74 -17.36 -9.51 2.10
CA GLN A 74 -18.15 -10.48 1.36
C GLN A 74 -19.57 -10.57 1.91
N THR A 75 -20.53 -10.63 1.01
CA THR A 75 -21.90 -11.03 1.33
C THR A 75 -21.98 -12.54 1.53
N ALA A 76 -23.09 -13.02 2.11
CA ALA A 76 -23.36 -14.46 2.25
C ALA A 76 -23.43 -15.24 0.92
N ARG A 77 -23.46 -14.53 -0.23
CA ARG A 77 -23.42 -15.11 -1.59
C ARG A 77 -22.07 -14.89 -2.26
N GLU A 78 -21.02 -14.64 -1.49
CA GLU A 78 -19.65 -14.41 -1.98
C GLU A 78 -19.52 -13.24 -2.98
N ARG A 79 -20.49 -12.31 -2.96
CA ARG A 79 -20.37 -11.05 -3.71
C ARG A 79 -19.60 -10.04 -2.88
N PHE A 80 -18.71 -9.31 -3.53
CA PHE A 80 -18.00 -8.18 -2.94
C PHE A 80 -18.69 -6.89 -3.40
N PRO A 81 -19.53 -6.28 -2.55
CA PRO A 81 -20.14 -5.01 -2.87
C PRO A 81 -19.15 -3.89 -2.55
N ILE A 82 -19.13 -2.87 -3.41
CA ILE A 82 -18.58 -1.56 -3.06
C ILE A 82 -19.75 -0.62 -2.80
N ARG A 83 -19.52 0.45 -2.03
CA ARG A 83 -20.54 1.48 -1.83
C ARG A 83 -20.31 2.58 -2.86
N TYR A 84 -21.33 2.91 -3.62
CA TYR A 84 -21.32 4.02 -4.58
C TYR A 84 -22.31 5.09 -4.10
N SER A 85 -21.91 6.35 -4.11
CA SER A 85 -22.74 7.47 -3.69
C SER A 85 -22.80 8.54 -4.78
N ASP A 86 -24.02 8.92 -5.16
CA ASP A 86 -24.29 10.08 -6.03
C ASP A 86 -24.47 11.38 -5.21
N LEU A 87 -23.96 11.39 -3.96
CA LEU A 87 -24.14 12.44 -2.94
C LEU A 87 -25.55 12.53 -2.34
N THR A 88 -26.53 11.80 -2.86
CA THR A 88 -27.92 11.80 -2.35
C THR A 88 -28.41 10.42 -1.92
N THR A 89 -27.99 9.38 -2.63
CA THR A 89 -28.36 7.99 -2.45
C THR A 89 -27.13 7.10 -2.45
N TYR A 90 -27.32 5.86 -1.98
CA TYR A 90 -26.28 4.84 -2.00
C TYR A 90 -26.73 3.65 -2.83
N THR A 91 -25.85 3.17 -3.70
CA THR A 91 -25.99 1.90 -4.42
C THR A 91 -24.83 0.97 -4.09
N TRP A 92 -25.01 -0.31 -4.42
CA TRP A 92 -24.06 -1.37 -4.09
C TRP A 92 -23.68 -2.17 -5.34
N PRO A 93 -22.87 -1.59 -6.25
CA PRO A 93 -22.35 -2.33 -7.39
C PRO A 93 -21.65 -3.60 -6.94
N THR A 94 -21.81 -4.68 -7.70
CA THR A 94 -21.26 -5.99 -7.33
C THR A 94 -20.09 -6.38 -8.22
N LYS A 95 -19.07 -7.02 -7.63
CA LYS A 95 -17.93 -7.52 -8.39
C LYS A 95 -18.40 -8.52 -9.46
N THR A 96 -17.90 -8.36 -10.67
CA THR A 96 -18.03 -9.31 -11.78
C THR A 96 -16.66 -9.57 -12.40
N THR A 97 -16.59 -10.45 -13.39
CA THR A 97 -15.34 -10.77 -14.08
C THR A 97 -15.02 -9.74 -15.14
N HIS A 98 -13.75 -9.51 -15.41
CA HIS A 98 -13.31 -8.56 -16.44
C HIS A 98 -13.85 -8.95 -17.82
N GLU A 99 -13.86 -10.26 -18.14
CA GLU A 99 -14.35 -10.80 -19.41
C GLU A 99 -15.82 -10.44 -19.63
N ARG A 100 -16.63 -10.40 -18.57
CA ARG A 100 -18.03 -9.99 -18.70
C ARG A 100 -18.15 -8.53 -19.10
N ILE A 101 -17.40 -7.64 -18.45
CA ILE A 101 -17.41 -6.21 -18.78
C ILE A 101 -16.91 -6.02 -20.22
N TYR A 102 -15.82 -6.71 -20.59
CA TYR A 102 -15.26 -6.69 -21.93
C TYR A 102 -16.27 -7.16 -23.00
N LEU A 103 -16.97 -8.26 -22.76
CA LEU A 103 -17.97 -8.80 -23.69
C LEU A 103 -19.22 -7.91 -23.81
N GLN A 104 -19.64 -7.28 -22.72
CA GLN A 104 -20.79 -6.37 -22.72
C GLN A 104 -20.46 -5.04 -23.40
N ASN A 105 -19.22 -4.56 -23.24
CA ASN A 105 -18.68 -3.36 -23.87
C ASN A 105 -19.65 -2.16 -23.85
N LEU A 106 -20.19 -1.84 -22.66
CA LEU A 106 -21.18 -0.77 -22.53
C LEU A 106 -20.50 0.59 -22.75
N GLN A 107 -20.78 1.21 -23.89
CA GLN A 107 -20.21 2.52 -24.27
C GLN A 107 -21.07 3.71 -23.81
N THR A 108 -22.33 3.47 -23.46
CA THR A 108 -23.23 4.52 -22.98
C THR A 108 -22.96 4.82 -21.52
N SER A 109 -22.62 6.06 -21.19
CA SER A 109 -22.34 6.46 -19.82
C SER A 109 -23.56 6.28 -18.91
N GLN A 110 -23.33 5.85 -17.66
CA GLN A 110 -24.37 5.60 -16.67
C GLN A 110 -24.16 6.45 -15.42
N SER A 111 -25.24 6.91 -14.80
CA SER A 111 -25.17 7.64 -13.53
C SER A 111 -24.79 6.73 -12.36
N LEU A 112 -25.29 5.49 -12.37
CA LEU A 112 -25.09 4.49 -11.33
C LEU A 112 -24.65 3.17 -11.98
N PRO A 113 -23.40 2.72 -11.78
CA PRO A 113 -22.94 1.46 -12.32
C PRO A 113 -23.60 0.28 -11.60
N SER A 114 -23.77 -0.86 -12.29
CA SER A 114 -24.36 -2.06 -11.69
C SER A 114 -23.29 -3.06 -11.23
N HIS A 115 -22.16 -3.09 -11.94
CA HIS A 115 -21.06 -4.00 -11.68
C HIS A 115 -19.71 -3.30 -11.78
N PHE A 116 -18.70 -3.95 -11.24
CA PHE A 116 -17.31 -3.54 -11.40
C PHE A 116 -16.40 -4.77 -11.46
N ALA A 117 -15.19 -4.59 -11.97
CA ALA A 117 -14.10 -5.56 -11.87
C ALA A 117 -12.86 -4.90 -11.25
N ILE A 118 -11.97 -5.73 -10.73
CA ILE A 118 -10.61 -5.30 -10.36
C ILE A 118 -9.68 -5.91 -11.40
N VAL A 119 -8.91 -5.07 -12.07
CA VAL A 119 -8.00 -5.47 -13.15
C VAL A 119 -6.60 -4.97 -12.86
N ASP A 120 -5.62 -5.59 -13.51
CA ASP A 120 -4.28 -5.01 -13.60
C ASP A 120 -4.38 -3.69 -14.36
N ARG A 121 -3.64 -2.69 -13.88
CA ARG A 121 -3.53 -1.41 -14.57
C ARG A 121 -3.01 -1.63 -15.98
N GLN A 122 -3.70 -1.07 -16.97
CA GLN A 122 -3.40 -1.28 -18.40
C GLN A 122 -2.50 -0.19 -19.00
N THR A 123 -2.29 0.92 -18.30
CA THR A 123 -1.54 2.09 -18.79
C THR A 123 -0.67 2.66 -17.68
N ASP A 124 0.57 3.00 -17.98
CA ASP A 124 1.46 3.65 -17.01
C ASP A 124 0.91 5.01 -16.58
N GLU A 125 1.10 5.35 -15.30
CA GLU A 125 0.80 6.70 -14.82
C GLU A 125 1.86 7.68 -15.30
N SER A 126 1.43 8.91 -15.57
CA SER A 126 2.39 9.97 -15.86
C SER A 126 3.25 10.24 -14.62
N LEU A 127 4.55 10.38 -14.83
CA LEU A 127 5.46 10.77 -13.76
C LEU A 127 5.05 12.13 -13.19
N VAL A 128 5.05 12.25 -11.87
CA VAL A 128 4.92 13.55 -11.21
C VAL A 128 6.30 14.18 -11.17
N THR A 129 6.44 15.38 -11.70
CA THR A 129 7.73 16.09 -11.73
C THR A 129 7.55 17.46 -11.11
N GLY A 130 8.55 17.93 -10.38
CA GLY A 130 8.47 19.19 -9.67
C GLY A 130 9.81 19.65 -9.11
N SER A 131 9.77 20.65 -8.24
CA SER A 131 10.96 21.20 -7.60
C SER A 131 10.66 21.56 -6.14
N ALA A 132 11.51 21.10 -5.23
CA ALA A 132 11.34 21.38 -3.81
C ALA A 132 11.33 22.90 -3.54
N SER A 133 10.23 23.39 -2.98
CA SER A 133 10.02 24.79 -2.60
C SER A 133 10.65 25.17 -1.26
N SER A 134 11.10 24.18 -0.47
CA SER A 134 11.82 24.40 0.78
C SER A 134 12.75 23.23 1.09
N ALA A 135 13.82 23.49 1.85
CA ALA A 135 14.69 22.43 2.35
C ALA A 135 13.97 21.54 3.38
N GLY A 136 14.28 20.25 3.34
CA GLY A 136 13.77 19.22 4.24
C GLY A 136 14.90 18.28 4.63
N ALA A 137 15.61 18.62 5.70
CA ALA A 137 16.75 17.83 6.19
C ALA A 137 16.33 16.41 6.61
N LYS A 138 17.24 15.44 6.40
CA LYS A 138 17.05 14.05 6.85
C LYS A 138 17.16 13.98 8.38
N VAL A 139 16.09 13.51 9.02
CA VAL A 139 16.01 13.27 10.46
C VAL A 139 15.44 11.87 10.70
N ASN A 140 16.21 11.00 11.36
CA ASN A 140 15.80 9.62 11.71
C ASN A 140 15.31 8.79 10.50
N GLY A 141 15.96 8.97 9.34
CA GLY A 141 15.61 8.29 8.10
C GLY A 141 14.39 8.86 7.37
N GLN A 142 13.93 10.06 7.72
CA GLN A 142 12.82 10.74 7.04
C GLN A 142 13.22 12.16 6.65
N CYS A 143 12.69 12.65 5.55
CA CYS A 143 12.76 14.03 5.12
C CYS A 143 11.37 14.47 4.60
N VAL A 144 11.16 15.78 4.44
CA VAL A 144 9.89 16.33 3.95
C VAL A 144 10.14 17.03 2.62
N LEU A 145 9.55 16.49 1.57
CA LEU A 145 9.44 17.18 0.28
C LEU A 145 8.28 18.17 0.37
N THR A 146 8.53 19.45 0.12
CA THR A 146 7.46 20.46 0.00
C THR A 146 7.55 21.10 -1.37
N ASP A 147 6.47 21.08 -2.15
CA ASP A 147 6.36 21.80 -3.43
C ASP A 147 5.02 22.56 -3.45
N SER A 148 5.09 23.88 -3.25
CA SER A 148 3.90 24.74 -3.22
C SER A 148 3.15 24.83 -4.54
N ALA A 149 3.75 24.42 -5.66
CA ALA A 149 3.11 24.43 -6.98
C ALA A 149 2.39 23.11 -7.28
N GLN A 150 2.62 22.06 -6.49
CA GLN A 150 2.13 20.71 -6.75
C GLN A 150 1.02 20.32 -5.79
N LEU A 151 -0.01 19.64 -6.33
CA LEU A 151 -1.15 19.13 -5.56
C LEU A 151 -1.09 17.61 -5.50
N PHE A 152 -0.35 17.10 -4.51
CA PHE A 152 -0.07 15.68 -4.33
C PHE A 152 -1.30 14.84 -4.00
N LEU A 153 -2.30 15.35 -3.25
CA LEU A 153 -3.48 14.55 -2.89
C LEU A 153 -4.54 14.58 -4.00
N THR A 154 -4.88 15.78 -4.47
CA THR A 154 -6.06 15.97 -5.33
C THR A 154 -5.76 15.74 -6.81
N LEU A 155 -4.65 16.28 -7.32
CA LEU A 155 -4.32 16.25 -8.75
C LEU A 155 -3.48 15.03 -9.11
N HIS A 156 -2.36 14.85 -8.41
CA HIS A 156 -1.38 13.81 -8.73
C HIS A 156 -1.57 12.51 -7.97
N ARG A 157 -2.42 12.52 -6.92
CA ARG A 157 -2.77 11.35 -6.10
C ARG A 157 -1.55 10.52 -5.67
N VAL A 158 -0.50 11.18 -5.20
CA VAL A 158 0.69 10.51 -4.69
C VAL A 158 0.34 9.72 -3.44
N TRP A 159 0.72 8.44 -3.43
CA TRP A 159 0.45 7.50 -2.36
C TRP A 159 1.73 7.05 -1.66
N PRO A 160 1.61 6.57 -0.40
CA PRO A 160 2.69 5.81 0.22
C PRO A 160 3.13 4.64 -0.68
N ARG A 161 4.45 4.39 -0.73
CA ARG A 161 5.15 3.41 -1.60
C ARG A 161 5.46 3.89 -3.01
N ASP A 162 4.97 5.05 -3.44
CA ASP A 162 5.46 5.65 -4.68
C ASP A 162 6.96 5.89 -4.60
N VAL A 163 7.66 5.64 -5.70
CA VAL A 163 9.12 5.79 -5.77
C VAL A 163 9.44 7.25 -6.05
N VAL A 164 10.30 7.85 -5.25
CA VAL A 164 10.75 9.24 -5.42
C VAL A 164 12.24 9.26 -5.75
N HIS A 165 12.60 10.12 -6.69
CA HIS A 165 13.98 10.40 -7.07
C HIS A 165 14.27 11.88 -6.90
N ASN A 166 15.32 12.20 -6.16
CA ASN A 166 15.90 13.54 -6.16
C ASN A 166 16.99 13.56 -7.24
N ALA A 167 16.71 14.28 -8.33
CA ALA A 167 17.58 14.31 -9.49
C ALA A 167 18.87 15.13 -9.25
N VAL A 168 18.92 15.93 -8.18
CA VAL A 168 20.06 16.81 -7.87
C VAL A 168 21.10 16.10 -7.02
N ASP A 169 20.69 15.44 -5.93
CA ASP A 169 21.61 14.73 -5.04
C ASP A 169 21.84 13.26 -5.44
N GLY A 170 21.07 12.76 -6.41
CA GLY A 170 21.09 11.39 -6.91
C GLY A 170 20.40 10.37 -6.01
N SER A 171 19.78 10.81 -4.91
CA SER A 171 19.09 9.92 -3.98
C SER A 171 17.80 9.39 -4.58
N MET A 172 17.44 8.20 -4.13
CA MET A 172 16.16 7.59 -4.44
C MET A 172 15.52 7.04 -3.18
N GLY A 173 14.21 6.87 -3.21
CA GLY A 173 13.53 6.26 -2.10
C GLY A 173 12.03 6.22 -2.28
N TYR A 174 11.30 6.37 -1.18
CA TYR A 174 9.87 6.08 -1.15
C TYR A 174 9.09 7.17 -0.42
N VAL A 175 7.88 7.43 -0.92
CA VAL A 175 6.88 8.19 -0.18
C VAL A 175 6.38 7.34 1.00
N LEU A 176 6.44 7.90 2.20
CA LEU A 176 5.94 7.25 3.43
C LEU A 176 4.52 7.68 3.75
N GLU A 177 4.22 8.96 3.52
CA GLU A 177 2.96 9.59 3.89
C GLU A 177 2.79 10.89 3.11
N THR A 178 1.57 11.13 2.63
CA THR A 178 1.17 12.44 2.08
C THR A 178 0.63 13.29 3.22
N VAL A 179 1.41 14.28 3.66
CA VAL A 179 1.14 15.05 4.90
C VAL A 179 0.13 16.17 4.64
N THR A 180 0.26 16.85 3.49
CA THR A 180 -0.68 17.89 3.02
C THR A 180 -0.78 17.82 1.49
N GLU A 181 -1.62 18.67 0.89
CA GLU A 181 -1.69 18.82 -0.58
C GLU A 181 -0.32 19.11 -1.21
N THR A 182 0.58 19.82 -0.51
CA THR A 182 1.84 20.31 -1.07
C THR A 182 3.08 19.73 -0.37
N SER A 183 2.91 18.73 0.50
CA SER A 183 4.03 18.15 1.24
C SER A 183 3.94 16.63 1.44
N LEU A 184 5.05 15.95 1.16
CA LEU A 184 5.23 14.51 1.32
C LEU A 184 6.30 14.23 2.36
N LYS A 185 6.08 13.21 3.19
CA LYS A 185 7.13 12.61 4.01
C LYS A 185 7.77 11.50 3.21
N THR A 186 9.08 11.56 3.01
CA THR A 186 9.84 10.63 2.19
C THR A 186 10.97 10.01 2.99
N ALA A 187 11.42 8.83 2.59
CA ALA A 187 12.71 8.28 3.01
C ALA A 187 13.61 8.19 1.78
N LEU A 188 14.78 8.83 1.82
CA LEU A 188 15.76 8.85 0.75
C LEU A 188 17.02 8.07 1.15
N PHE A 189 17.63 7.45 0.14
CA PHE A 189 18.78 6.57 0.25
C PHE A 189 19.70 6.73 -0.98
N ASP A 190 20.96 6.33 -0.78
CA ASP A 190 21.96 6.13 -1.83
C ASP A 190 22.34 7.38 -2.64
N GLY A 191 22.00 8.58 -2.14
CA GLY A 191 22.47 9.86 -2.69
C GLY A 191 23.59 10.49 -1.86
N THR A 192 23.90 11.76 -2.17
CA THR A 192 24.98 12.49 -1.49
C THR A 192 24.60 12.85 -0.05
N ASN A 193 23.40 13.40 0.15
CA ASN A 193 22.90 13.84 1.46
C ASN A 193 21.62 13.12 1.88
N ASP A 194 20.90 12.49 0.95
CA ASP A 194 19.60 11.84 1.17
C ASP A 194 18.56 12.80 1.79
N ASP A 195 18.58 14.06 1.39
CA ASP A 195 17.68 15.09 1.89
C ASP A 195 17.10 15.94 0.76
N TRP A 196 16.25 16.90 1.13
CA TRP A 196 15.72 17.88 0.18
C TRP A 196 16.39 19.23 0.42
N THR A 197 16.99 19.79 -0.63
CA THR A 197 17.43 21.18 -0.68
C THR A 197 16.43 22.02 -1.48
N LEU A 198 16.40 23.33 -1.22
CA LEU A 198 15.61 24.26 -2.01
C LEU A 198 15.98 24.13 -3.50
N SER A 199 14.96 24.02 -4.34
CA SER A 199 15.04 23.86 -5.79
C SER A 199 15.55 22.50 -6.28
N ASP A 200 15.65 21.49 -5.42
CA ASP A 200 15.91 20.13 -5.86
C ASP A 200 14.81 19.66 -6.81
N ALA A 201 15.19 19.33 -8.05
CA ALA A 201 14.30 18.73 -9.02
C ALA A 201 14.03 17.28 -8.63
N TYR A 202 12.77 16.86 -8.75
CA TYR A 202 12.39 15.50 -8.41
C TYR A 202 11.46 14.87 -9.44
N THR A 203 11.44 13.55 -9.43
CA THR A 203 10.43 12.75 -10.10
C THR A 203 9.82 11.76 -9.12
N ILE A 204 8.50 11.56 -9.21
CA ILE A 204 7.77 10.53 -8.46
C ILE A 204 7.13 9.60 -9.49
N GLN A 205 7.40 8.31 -9.34
CA GLN A 205 6.80 7.25 -10.12
C GLN A 205 5.68 6.61 -9.30
N PRO A 206 4.41 6.79 -9.70
CA PRO A 206 3.28 6.15 -9.04
C PRO A 206 3.38 4.63 -9.10
N ALA A 207 3.03 3.97 -8.00
CA ALA A 207 3.15 2.52 -7.81
C ALA A 207 1.80 1.78 -7.85
N SER A 208 0.75 2.40 -8.38
CA SER A 208 -0.57 1.78 -8.46
C SER A 208 -0.59 0.65 -9.52
N GLU A 209 -0.75 -0.60 -9.06
CA GLU A 209 -0.76 -1.80 -9.91
C GLU A 209 -2.17 -2.23 -10.35
N LYS A 210 -3.21 -1.79 -9.63
CA LYS A 210 -4.58 -2.27 -9.81
C LYS A 210 -5.52 -1.13 -10.11
N GLN A 211 -6.55 -1.42 -10.90
CA GLN A 211 -7.62 -0.49 -11.23
C GLN A 211 -8.97 -1.11 -10.94
N LEU A 212 -9.91 -0.28 -10.48
CA LEU A 212 -11.32 -0.56 -10.51
C LEU A 212 -11.88 -0.19 -11.87
N LEU A 213 -12.50 -1.15 -12.55
CA LEU A 213 -13.15 -0.97 -13.83
C LEU A 213 -14.67 -1.07 -13.65
N LEU A 214 -15.40 0.00 -13.93
CA LEU A 214 -16.86 -0.01 -13.95
C LEU A 214 -17.40 -0.72 -15.19
N ASP A 215 -18.63 -1.24 -15.14
CA ASP A 215 -19.27 -1.88 -16.29
C ASP A 215 -19.62 -0.91 -17.43
N ALA A 216 -19.82 0.37 -17.11
CA ALA A 216 -19.99 1.46 -18.07
C ALA A 216 -19.25 2.74 -17.62
N PRO A 217 -18.90 3.65 -18.53
CA PRO A 217 -18.34 4.95 -18.19
C PRO A 217 -19.25 5.74 -17.24
N SER A 218 -18.67 6.48 -16.31
CA SER A 218 -19.44 7.33 -15.38
C SER A 218 -20.06 8.51 -16.13
N LEU A 219 -21.37 8.74 -15.98
CA LEU A 219 -22.04 9.88 -16.61
C LEU A 219 -21.70 11.22 -15.92
N THR A 220 -21.52 11.18 -14.60
CA THR A 220 -21.37 12.38 -13.76
C THR A 220 -20.01 12.37 -13.05
N SER A 221 -19.37 13.54 -12.99
CA SER A 221 -18.17 13.78 -12.18
C SER A 221 -18.56 14.12 -10.75
N GLY A 222 -17.77 13.69 -9.77
CA GLY A 222 -18.02 14.03 -8.36
C GLY A 222 -18.79 12.99 -7.54
N HIS A 223 -19.26 11.89 -8.14
CA HIS A 223 -19.77 10.76 -7.36
C HIS A 223 -18.62 10.07 -6.63
N VAL A 224 -18.94 9.38 -5.54
CA VAL A 224 -17.92 8.80 -4.65
C VAL A 224 -18.07 7.28 -4.59
N ILE A 225 -16.96 6.58 -4.87
CA ILE A 225 -16.83 5.14 -4.76
C ILE A 225 -16.01 4.82 -3.50
N HIS A 226 -16.61 4.05 -2.60
CA HIS A 226 -16.02 3.57 -1.37
C HIS A 226 -15.70 2.08 -1.50
N ILE A 227 -14.41 1.76 -1.42
CA ILE A 227 -13.89 0.43 -1.69
C ILE A 227 -13.26 -0.10 -0.39
N PRO A 228 -13.93 -1.00 0.34
CA PRO A 228 -13.35 -1.67 1.48
C PRO A 228 -12.39 -2.78 1.02
N TYR A 229 -11.11 -2.69 1.38
CA TYR A 229 -10.06 -3.60 0.90
C TYR A 229 -9.08 -4.04 1.99
N VAL A 230 -8.39 -5.14 1.74
CA VAL A 230 -7.22 -5.60 2.50
C VAL A 230 -6.02 -4.81 2.02
N GLY A 231 -5.39 -4.08 2.93
CA GLY A 231 -4.22 -3.24 2.64
C GLY A 231 -2.90 -3.95 2.95
N MET A 232 -1.83 -3.52 2.28
CA MET A 232 -0.46 -3.70 2.74
C MET A 232 -0.23 -2.82 3.99
N PRO A 233 0.74 -3.16 4.85
CA PRO A 233 1.06 -2.29 5.96
C PRO A 233 1.71 -1.00 5.45
N ALA A 234 1.65 0.06 6.26
CA ALA A 234 2.40 1.29 5.98
C ALA A 234 3.90 0.94 5.79
N PRO A 235 4.56 1.53 4.78
CA PRO A 235 5.96 1.25 4.50
C PRO A 235 6.84 1.76 5.65
N ILE A 236 7.71 0.90 6.19
CA ILE A 236 8.71 1.29 7.20
C ILE A 236 10.06 1.41 6.52
N PHE A 237 10.37 2.61 6.02
CA PHE A 237 11.70 2.98 5.55
C PHE A 237 12.33 4.06 6.46
N SER A 238 12.05 4.00 7.77
CA SER A 238 12.53 4.99 8.73
C SER A 238 12.73 4.40 10.12
N ASP A 239 13.59 5.02 10.91
CA ASP A 239 14.04 4.46 12.19
C ASP A 239 12.91 4.35 13.22
N PHE A 240 11.95 5.28 13.17
CA PHE A 240 10.82 5.32 14.11
C PHE A 240 9.46 5.01 13.47
N GLY A 241 9.44 4.66 12.18
CA GLY A 241 8.26 4.05 11.57
C GLY A 241 7.89 2.77 12.30
N PHE A 242 6.60 2.45 12.43
CA PHE A 242 6.16 1.29 13.20
C PHE A 242 4.94 0.62 12.57
N TRP A 243 4.88 -0.70 12.73
CA TRP A 243 3.68 -1.46 12.42
C TRP A 243 2.85 -1.69 13.67
N HIS A 244 1.54 -1.67 13.49
CA HIS A 244 0.56 -1.96 14.54
C HIS A 244 0.36 -3.48 14.76
N PHE A 245 1.44 -4.26 14.66
CA PHE A 245 1.43 -5.69 14.92
C PHE A 245 1.98 -6.00 16.32
N PRO A 246 1.56 -7.13 16.93
CA PRO A 246 2.19 -7.63 18.14
C PRO A 246 3.72 -7.79 17.96
N PRO A 247 4.53 -7.55 19.00
CA PRO A 247 5.99 -7.67 18.89
C PRO A 247 6.48 -9.03 18.38
N ARG A 248 5.79 -10.13 18.73
CA ARG A 248 6.08 -11.48 18.21
C ARG A 248 5.94 -11.55 16.68
N THR A 249 4.91 -10.93 16.15
CA THR A 249 4.58 -10.90 14.73
C THR A 249 5.58 -10.02 13.98
N CYS A 250 5.94 -8.87 14.54
CA CYS A 250 7.03 -8.03 14.02
C CYS A 250 8.35 -8.82 13.92
N ARG A 251 8.69 -9.62 14.94
CA ARG A 251 9.89 -10.46 14.92
C ARG A 251 9.82 -11.56 13.86
N ALA A 252 8.67 -12.19 13.68
CA ALA A 252 8.48 -13.19 12.63
C ALA A 252 8.58 -12.56 11.24
N ILE A 253 8.03 -11.36 11.03
CA ILE A 253 8.21 -10.59 9.79
C ILE A 253 9.70 -10.27 9.55
N ALA A 254 10.45 -9.87 10.58
CA ALA A 254 11.89 -9.68 10.45
C ALA A 254 12.63 -10.97 10.07
N ALA A 255 12.21 -12.13 10.59
CA ALA A 255 12.74 -13.44 10.18
C ALA A 255 12.39 -13.77 8.72
N GLY A 256 11.16 -13.52 8.29
CA GLY A 256 10.74 -13.69 6.90
C GLY A 256 11.51 -12.79 5.94
N ALA A 257 11.78 -11.55 6.34
CA ALA A 257 12.64 -10.62 5.60
C ALA A 257 14.08 -11.13 5.48
N ALA A 258 14.67 -11.60 6.59
CA ALA A 258 16.00 -12.20 6.59
C ALA A 258 16.07 -13.47 5.72
N SER A 259 15.00 -14.27 5.70
CA SER A 259 14.86 -15.40 4.77
C SER A 259 14.90 -14.96 3.31
N LEU A 260 14.16 -13.91 2.94
CA LEU A 260 14.16 -13.38 1.57
C LEU A 260 15.55 -12.85 1.17
N PHE A 261 16.23 -12.19 2.11
CA PHE A 261 17.58 -11.70 1.89
C PHE A 261 18.59 -12.84 1.67
N LYS A 262 18.62 -13.83 2.55
CA LYS A 262 19.50 -15.01 2.45
C LYS A 262 19.24 -15.84 1.21
N LEU A 263 17.98 -15.95 0.77
CA LEU A 263 17.62 -16.60 -0.49
C LEU A 263 18.32 -15.94 -1.69
N GLY A 264 18.33 -14.60 -1.73
CA GLY A 264 19.03 -13.84 -2.78
C GLY A 264 20.55 -14.01 -2.75
N LYS A 265 21.12 -14.45 -1.62
CA LYS A 265 22.55 -14.76 -1.44
C LYS A 265 22.87 -16.25 -1.57
N THR A 266 21.89 -17.08 -1.99
CA THR A 266 22.03 -18.54 -2.15
C THR A 266 22.27 -19.32 -0.85
N GLU A 267 21.97 -18.72 0.30
CA GLU A 267 22.08 -19.35 1.64
C GLU A 267 20.79 -20.14 1.98
N TYR A 268 20.45 -21.12 1.14
CA TYR A 268 19.13 -21.75 1.13
C TYR A 268 18.71 -22.44 2.44
N LYS A 269 19.64 -23.10 3.13
CA LYS A 269 19.33 -23.86 4.36
C LYS A 269 18.90 -22.93 5.50
N GLU A 270 19.61 -21.83 5.68
CA GLU A 270 19.31 -20.84 6.72
C GLU A 270 18.03 -20.07 6.37
N ALA A 271 17.86 -19.70 5.09
CA ALA A 271 16.62 -19.12 4.60
C ALA A 271 15.41 -20.02 4.91
N GLN A 272 15.51 -21.32 4.69
CA GLN A 272 14.41 -22.25 4.97
C GLN A 272 14.00 -22.26 6.46
N VAL A 273 14.97 -22.24 7.38
CA VAL A 273 14.71 -22.21 8.83
C VAL A 273 13.99 -20.92 9.22
N LEU A 274 14.46 -19.77 8.73
CA LEU A 274 13.85 -18.47 9.00
C LEU A 274 12.44 -18.35 8.39
N GLY A 275 12.27 -18.84 7.16
CA GLY A 275 10.97 -18.89 6.49
C GLY A 275 9.95 -19.76 7.22
N GLN A 276 10.40 -20.84 7.88
CA GLN A 276 9.52 -21.67 8.70
C GLN A 276 8.98 -20.91 9.92
N LEU A 277 9.82 -20.13 10.61
CA LEU A 277 9.39 -19.28 11.73
C LEU A 277 8.31 -18.28 11.31
N PHE A 278 8.48 -17.67 10.13
CA PHE A 278 7.51 -16.77 9.56
C PHE A 278 6.18 -17.46 9.23
N ASN A 279 6.22 -18.63 8.59
CA ASN A 279 5.04 -19.40 8.23
C ASN A 279 4.24 -19.89 9.46
N ASP A 280 4.94 -20.27 10.53
CA ASP A 280 4.28 -20.72 11.76
C ASP A 280 3.59 -19.57 12.48
N GLU A 281 4.16 -18.36 12.49
CA GLU A 281 3.47 -17.18 13.00
C GLU A 281 2.25 -16.83 12.14
N ILE A 282 2.31 -16.94 10.80
CA ILE A 282 1.13 -16.72 9.95
C ILE A 282 -0.02 -17.64 10.36
N LYS A 283 0.26 -18.93 10.58
CA LYS A 283 -0.77 -19.90 11.02
C LYS A 283 -1.32 -19.52 12.39
N GLN A 284 -0.44 -19.22 13.34
CA GLN A 284 -0.83 -18.83 14.69
C GLN A 284 -1.70 -17.57 14.68
N PHE A 285 -1.31 -16.55 13.93
CA PHE A 285 -2.05 -15.30 13.81
C PHE A 285 -3.43 -15.50 13.16
N LYS A 286 -3.53 -16.35 12.12
CA LYS A 286 -4.80 -16.74 11.51
C LYS A 286 -5.74 -17.42 12.53
N ILE A 287 -5.20 -18.31 13.38
CA ILE A 287 -5.98 -18.97 14.44
C ILE A 287 -6.51 -17.94 15.44
N GLU A 288 -5.68 -16.98 15.86
CA GLU A 288 -6.07 -15.93 16.79
C GLU A 288 -7.15 -15.01 16.22
N LEU A 289 -7.01 -14.59 14.95
CA LEU A 289 -8.04 -13.83 14.25
C LEU A 289 -9.36 -14.59 14.15
N GLY A 290 -9.30 -15.89 13.83
CA GLY A 290 -10.47 -16.76 13.80
C GLY A 290 -11.15 -16.88 15.17
N ALA A 291 -10.36 -17.06 16.23
CA ALA A 291 -10.86 -17.11 17.59
C ALA A 291 -11.49 -15.78 18.04
N ALA A 292 -10.91 -14.64 17.66
CA ALA A 292 -11.49 -13.32 17.94
C ALA A 292 -12.86 -13.15 17.25
N LYS A 293 -12.96 -13.48 15.95
CA LYS A 293 -14.22 -13.42 15.20
C LYS A 293 -15.31 -14.33 15.79
N LEU A 294 -14.93 -15.51 16.30
CA LEU A 294 -15.90 -16.40 16.96
C LEU A 294 -16.41 -15.84 18.29
N LYS A 295 -15.57 -15.09 19.03
CA LYS A 295 -15.95 -14.44 20.30
C LYS A 295 -16.88 -13.24 20.11
N GLU A 296 -16.82 -12.56 18.98
CA GLU A 296 -17.75 -11.46 18.63
C GLU A 296 -19.21 -11.94 18.56
N GLY A 297 -19.43 -13.26 18.49
CA GLY A 297 -20.74 -13.88 18.45
C GLY A 297 -21.44 -13.65 17.11
N PRO A 298 -22.50 -14.41 16.81
CA PRO A 298 -23.27 -14.18 15.59
C PRO A 298 -23.91 -12.80 15.66
N SER A 299 -23.63 -11.94 14.66
CA SER A 299 -24.37 -10.71 14.34
C SER A 299 -25.82 -11.03 13.93
N ARG A 300 -26.59 -11.59 14.87
CA ARG A 300 -27.99 -12.00 14.71
C ARG A 300 -28.96 -11.01 15.34
N ARG A 301 -28.56 -9.77 15.57
CA ARG A 301 -29.53 -8.67 15.69
C ARG A 301 -29.81 -8.14 14.29
N ARG A 302 -30.78 -8.76 13.61
CA ARG A 302 -31.63 -8.00 12.68
C ARG A 302 -32.19 -6.84 13.52
N GLN A 303 -31.62 -5.64 13.39
CA GLN A 303 -32.38 -4.44 13.71
C GLN A 303 -33.60 -4.50 12.80
N ARG A 304 -34.74 -4.91 13.37
CA ARG A 304 -36.04 -4.58 12.78
C ARG A 304 -36.09 -3.07 12.82
N VAL A 305 -35.76 -2.45 11.69
CA VAL A 305 -36.16 -1.08 11.41
C VAL A 305 -37.69 -1.11 11.46
N LEU A 306 -38.24 -0.59 12.56
CA LEU A 306 -39.64 -0.24 12.66
C LEU A 306 -39.84 1.10 11.95
#